data_AF-A0A7X9HVP4-F1
#
_entry.id   AF-A0A7X9HVP4-F1
#
_cell.length_a   1.000
_cell.length_b   1.000
_cell.length_c   1.000
_cell.angle_alpha   90.00
_cell.angle_beta   90.00
_cell.angle_gamma   90.00
#
_symmetry.space_group_name_H-M   'P 1'
#
loop_
_entity.id
_entity.type
_entity.pdbx_description
1 polymer ?
#
loop_
_entity_poly.entity_id
_entity_poly.type
_entity_poly.pdbx_seq_one_letter_code
_entity_poly.pdbx_strand_id
1 'polypeptide(L)' 'MERITSTLNHLYSKVLEFEMMVVLHILFDTLVLKFLDDVELLASHKEARQYFLFSFLLDIEECVHELVFHIVNDEK' A
#
# COMPACT_ATOMS: atom_id res chain seq x y z
N MET A 1 -1.53 13.16 -1.36
CA MET A 1 -2.69 12.31 -1.01
C MET A 1 -3.41 11.84 -2.26
N GLU A 2 -4.22 12.69 -2.92
CA GLU A 2 -5.04 12.29 -4.08
C GLU A 2 -4.30 11.56 -5.20
N ARG A 3 -3.06 11.96 -5.52
CA ARG A 3 -2.28 11.29 -6.59
C ARG A 3 -1.94 9.84 -6.23
N ILE A 4 -1.52 9.57 -4.99
CA ILE A 4 -1.20 8.21 -4.51
C ILE A 4 -2.47 7.36 -4.50
N THR A 5 -3.54 7.88 -3.90
CA THR A 5 -4.85 7.23 -3.83
C THR A 5 -5.40 6.93 -5.23
N SER A 6 -5.32 7.88 -6.16
CA SER A 6 -5.77 7.71 -7.54
C SER A 6 -4.94 6.67 -8.29
N THR A 7 -3.61 6.66 -8.13
CA THR A 7 -2.74 5.65 -8.75
C THR A 7 -3.06 4.25 -8.23
N LEU A 8 -3.21 4.06 -6.93
CA LEU A 8 -3.51 2.76 -6.33
C LEU A 8 -4.91 2.26 -6.74
N ASN A 9 -5.92 3.13 -6.74
CA ASN A 9 -7.25 2.80 -7.27
C ASN A 9 -7.21 2.43 -8.75
N HIS A 10 -6.39 3.12 -9.55
CA HIS A 10 -6.24 2.81 -10.97
C HIS A 10 -5.66 1.40 -11.17
N LEU A 11 -4.58 1.06 -10.47
CA LEU A 11 -3.95 -0.26 -10.55
C LEU A 11 -4.92 -1.37 -10.16
N TYR A 12 -5.66 -1.18 -9.07
CA TYR A 12 -6.66 -2.15 -8.63
C TYR A 12 -7.81 -2.31 -9.64
N SER A 13 -8.31 -1.21 -10.21
CA SER A 13 -9.37 -1.24 -11.24
C SER A 13 -8.95 -1.98 -12.53
N LYS A 14 -7.64 -2.05 -12.78
CA LYS A 14 -7.05 -2.76 -13.92
C LYS A 14 -6.66 -4.20 -13.61
N VAL A 15 -6.95 -4.68 -12.39
CA VAL A 15 -6.56 -6.01 -11.91
C VAL A 15 -5.03 -6.19 -11.94
N LEU A 16 -4.29 -5.09 -11.78
CA LEU A 16 -2.82 -5.06 -11.70
C LEU A 16 -2.38 -5.17 -10.24
N GLU A 17 -2.84 -6.23 -9.57
CA GLU A 17 -2.60 -6.47 -8.14
C GLU A 17 -1.12 -6.61 -7.82
N PHE A 18 -0.35 -7.24 -8.70
CA PHE A 18 1.07 -7.45 -8.49
C PHE A 18 1.84 -6.13 -8.56
N GLU A 19 1.56 -5.32 -9.57
CA GLU A 19 2.11 -3.98 -9.71
C GLU A 19 1.72 -3.07 -8.54
N MET A 20 0.48 -3.21 -8.05
CA MET A 20 0.03 -2.50 -6.86
C MET A 20 0.83 -2.91 -5.62
N MET A 21 1.09 -4.20 -5.42
CA MET A 21 1.95 -4.69 -4.32
C MET A 21 3.37 -4.14 -4.43
N VAL A 22 3.94 -4.08 -5.64
CA VAL A 22 5.26 -3.48 -5.87
C VAL A 22 5.28 -2.00 -5.48
N VAL A 23 4.24 -1.24 -5.86
CA VAL A 23 4.12 0.18 -5.48
C VAL A 23 3.99 0.33 -3.96
N LEU A 24 3.21 -0.52 -3.29
CA LEU A 24 3.11 -0.50 -1.83
C LEU A 24 4.45 -0.82 -1.16
N HIS A 25 5.19 -1.82 -1.65
CA HIS A 25 6.53 -2.12 -1.17
C HIS A 25 7.47 -0.91 -1.29
N ILE A 26 7.52 -0.29 -2.47
CA ILE A 26 8.35 0.90 -2.70
C ILE A 26 7.95 2.03 -1.74
N LEU A 27 6.65 2.25 -1.53
CA LEU A 27 6.18 3.26 -0.58
C LEU A 27 6.69 2.94 0.83
N PHE A 28 6.49 1.73 1.34
CA PHE A 28 6.97 1.38 2.69
C PHE A 28 8.49 1.50 2.82
N ASP A 29 9.26 1.04 1.83
CA ASP A 29 10.72 1.16 1.81
C ASP A 29 11.17 2.63 1.83
N THR A 30 10.55 3.50 1.03
CA THR A 30 10.88 4.94 1.03
C THR A 30 10.58 5.63 2.36
N LEU A 31 9.67 5.06 3.14
CA LEU A 31 9.24 5.56 4.43
C LEU A 31 10.01 4.91 5.59
N VAL A 32 10.96 4.00 5.30
CA VAL A 32 11.70 3.22 6.29
C VAL A 32 10.76 2.42 7.19
N LEU A 33 9.55 2.11 6.69
CA LEU A 33 8.56 1.30 7.37
C LEU A 33 8.75 -0.15 6.96
N LYS A 34 8.63 -1.05 7.93
CA LYS A 34 8.67 -2.48 7.63
C LYS A 34 7.39 -2.88 6.92
N PHE A 35 7.53 -3.39 5.70
CA PHE A 35 6.50 -4.21 5.10
C PHE A 35 6.43 -5.52 5.90
N LEU A 36 5.24 -5.92 6.33
CA LEU A 36 5.07 -7.12 7.16
C LEU A 36 5.37 -8.37 6.31
N ASP A 37 6.16 -9.30 6.84
CA ASP A 37 6.51 -10.57 6.18
C ASP A 37 5.25 -11.34 5.70
N ASP A 38 4.15 -11.24 6.46
CA ASP A 38 2.86 -11.83 6.11
C ASP A 38 2.24 -11.25 4.82
N VAL A 39 2.58 -10.00 4.51
CA VAL A 39 2.10 -9.28 3.31
C VAL A 39 2.96 -9.68 2.09
N GLU A 40 4.23 -10.05 2.28
CA GLU A 40 5.05 -10.66 1.22
C GLU A 40 4.50 -12.03 0.77
N LEU A 41 3.97 -12.81 1.71
CA LEU A 41 3.33 -14.11 1.43
C LEU A 41 2.06 -13.99 0.57
N LEU A 42 1.49 -12.79 0.43
CA LEU A 42 0.34 -12.54 -0.45
C LEU A 42 0.72 -12.67 -1.94
N ALA A 43 1.99 -12.60 -2.30
CA ALA A 43 2.44 -12.88 -3.66
C ALA A 43 2.02 -14.29 -4.11
N SER A 44 2.07 -15.27 -3.20
CA SER A 44 1.69 -16.67 -3.45
C SER A 44 0.20 -17.00 -3.31
N HIS A 45 -0.62 -16.08 -2.78
CA HIS A 45 -2.04 -16.34 -2.50
C HIS A 45 -2.95 -15.25 -3.08
N LYS A 46 -3.55 -15.53 -4.24
CA LYS A 46 -4.33 -14.56 -5.01
C LYS A 46 -5.51 -13.99 -4.22
N GLU A 47 -6.32 -14.84 -3.61
CA GLU A 47 -7.53 -14.45 -2.90
C GLU A 47 -7.19 -13.60 -1.67
N ALA A 48 -6.14 -13.98 -0.93
CA ALA A 48 -5.65 -13.21 0.21
C ALA A 48 -5.12 -11.84 -0.22
N ARG A 49 -4.38 -11.77 -1.32
CA ARG A 49 -3.89 -10.51 -1.89
C ARG A 49 -5.03 -9.60 -2.32
N GLN A 50 -6.02 -10.13 -3.02
CA GLN A 50 -7.20 -9.37 -3.43
C GLN A 50 -7.94 -8.79 -2.22
N TYR A 51 -8.14 -9.61 -1.19
CA TYR A 51 -8.77 -9.16 0.04
C TYR A 51 -7.97 -8.06 0.73
N PHE A 52 -6.66 -8.25 0.89
CA PHE A 52 -5.76 -7.25 1.46
C PHE A 52 -5.80 -5.93 0.70
N LEU A 53 -5.65 -5.96 -0.63
CA LEU A 53 -5.65 -4.75 -1.46
C LEU A 53 -7.01 -4.03 -1.44
N PHE A 54 -8.11 -4.79 -1.41
CA PHE A 54 -9.45 -4.23 -1.26
C PHE A 54 -9.60 -3.51 0.08
N SER A 55 -9.26 -4.17 1.19
CA SER A 55 -9.29 -3.59 2.53
C SER A 55 -8.39 -2.36 2.63
N PHE A 56 -7.17 -2.45 2.10
CA PHE A 56 -6.24 -1.33 2.05
C PHE A 56 -6.82 -0.11 1.30
N LEU A 57 -7.53 -0.33 0.20
CA LEU A 57 -8.16 0.75 -0.56
C LEU A 57 -9.35 1.40 0.17
N LEU A 58 -10.08 0.65 1.00
CA LEU A 58 -11.14 1.21 1.83
C LEU A 58 -10.57 2.18 2.86
N ASP A 59 -9.42 1.85 3.44
CA ASP A 59 -8.80 2.61 4.52
C ASP A 59 -7.67 3.53 4.03
N ILE A 60 -7.53 3.71 2.70
CA ILE A 60 -6.35 4.35 2.09
C ILE A 60 -6.14 5.80 2.52
N GLU A 61 -7.21 6.55 2.79
CA GLU A 61 -7.07 7.93 3.25
C GLU A 61 -6.43 7.99 4.64
N GLU A 62 -6.84 7.09 5.54
CA GLU A 62 -6.28 6.96 6.88
C GLU A 62 -4.85 6.41 6.82
N CYS A 63 -4.61 5.35 6.04
CA CYS A 63 -3.28 4.80 5.85
C CYS A 63 -2.30 5.83 5.30
N VAL A 64 -2.64 6.54 4.21
CA VAL A 64 -1.72 7.54 3.63
C VAL A 64 -1.55 8.73 4.58
N HIS A 65 -2.55 9.07 5.39
CA HIS A 65 -2.42 10.14 6.37
C HIS A 65 -1.46 9.76 7.50
N GLU A 66 -1.54 8.52 7.98
CA GLU A 66 -0.59 7.96 8.94
C GLU A 66 0.82 7.89 8.36
N LEU A 67 0.98 7.44 7.11
CA LEU A 67 2.28 7.43 6.41
C LEU A 67 2.88 8.84 6.31
N VAL A 68 2.10 9.85 5.92
CA VAL A 68 2.59 11.24 5.85
C VAL A 68 2.88 11.80 7.23
N PHE A 69 2.07 11.47 8.24
CA PHE A 69 2.33 11.86 9.61
C PHE A 69 3.69 11.32 10.08
N HIS A 70 4.03 10.08 9.75
CA HIS A 70 5.35 9.53 10.03
C HIS A 70 6.46 10.29 9.30
N ILE A 71 6.34 10.57 7.99
CA ILE A 71 7.35 11.33 7.22
C ILE A 71 7.63 12.70 7.84
N VAL A 72 6.57 13.44 8.16
CA VAL A 72 6.68 14.83 8.60
C VAL A 72 7.19 14.92 10.04
N ASN A 73 6.93 13.90 10.86
CA ASN A 73 7.29 13.93 12.28
C ASN A 73 8.52 13.07 12.63
N ASP A 74 9.10 12.32 11.67
CA ASP A 74 10.39 11.64 11.84
C ASP A 74 11.61 12.58 11.73
N GLU A 75 11.40 13.90 11.66
CA GLU A 75 12.47 14.87 11.97
C GLU A 75 12.75 14.91 13.49
N LYS A 76 13.40 13.86 14.02
CA LYS A 76 14.13 13.92 15.30
C LYS A 76 15.41 13.08 15.28
#